data_AF-A0A660KR62-F1
#
_entry.id   AF-A0A660KR62-F1
#
_cell.length_a   1.000
_cell.length_b   1.000
_cell.length_c   1.000
_cell.angle_alpha   90.00
_cell.angle_beta   90.00
_cell.angle_gamma   90.00
#
_symmetry.space_group_name_H-M   'P 1'
#
loop_
_entity.id
_entity.type
_entity.pdbx_description
1 polymer ?
#
loop_
_entity_poly.entity_id
_entity_poly.type
_entity_poly.pdbx_seq_one_letter_code
_entity_poly.pdbx_strand_id
1 'polypeptide(L)'
;MQAVDCLSYAAAESFPNVTYRLVDVRDVANAHILAFEKPSASGRYCLVERVIHCSEVMKMLRELFPDLNLPEKCADDKPYVSTYKVSKERAESLGLNFTPVEVSLKDTVESLKEKNFFCA
;
A
#
# COMPACT_ATOMS: atom_id res chain seq x y z
N MET A 1 6.39 2.69 2.44
CA MET A 1 7.52 1.75 2.29
C MET A 1 7.09 0.49 1.54
N GLN A 2 6.03 -0.24 1.96
CA GLN A 2 5.63 -1.51 1.31
C GLN A 2 5.03 -1.39 -0.11
N ALA A 3 4.40 -0.27 -0.48
CA ALA A 3 3.86 -0.08 -1.82
C ALA A 3 4.95 0.07 -2.91
N VAL A 4 6.10 0.65 -2.54
CA VAL A 4 7.26 0.79 -3.44
C VAL A 4 7.87 -0.59 -3.75
N ASP A 5 7.86 -1.50 -2.78
CA ASP A 5 8.34 -2.88 -2.98
C ASP A 5 7.52 -3.61 -4.04
N CYS A 6 6.20 -3.35 -4.14
CA CYS A 6 5.36 -3.96 -5.17
C CYS A 6 5.75 -3.49 -6.58
N LEU A 7 6.14 -2.23 -6.71
CA LEU A 7 6.55 -1.66 -7.98
C LEU A 7 7.95 -2.10 -8.42
N SER A 8 8.78 -2.61 -7.50
CA SER A 8 10.07 -3.21 -7.82
C SER A 8 9.97 -4.46 -8.70
N TYR A 9 8.79 -5.08 -8.77
CA TYR A 9 8.53 -6.22 -9.64
C TYR A 9 8.16 -5.82 -11.07
N ALA A 10 8.14 -4.53 -11.41
CA ALA A 10 8.03 -4.12 -12.80
C ALA A 10 9.17 -4.75 -13.61
N ALA A 11 8.83 -5.38 -14.74
CA ALA A 11 9.72 -6.20 -15.57
C ALA A 11 10.31 -7.49 -14.91
N ALA A 12 9.80 -7.92 -13.75
CA ALA A 12 10.14 -9.23 -13.20
C ALA A 12 9.33 -10.35 -13.88
N GLU A 13 9.84 -11.59 -13.83
CA GLU A 13 9.16 -12.77 -14.39
C GLU A 13 7.95 -13.22 -13.54
N SER A 14 8.01 -12.99 -12.23
CA SER A 14 6.97 -13.39 -11.28
C SER A 14 6.89 -12.42 -10.08
N PHE A 15 5.75 -12.42 -9.39
CA PHE A 15 5.54 -11.69 -8.14
C PHE A 15 5.51 -12.64 -6.94
N PRO A 16 5.90 -12.20 -5.74
CA PRO A 16 5.95 -13.07 -4.55
C PRO A 16 4.56 -13.43 -4.00
N ASN A 17 4.43 -14.63 -3.41
CA ASN A 17 3.28 -15.06 -2.63
C ASN A 17 3.31 -14.43 -1.22
N VAL A 18 2.99 -13.14 -1.13
CA VAL A 18 3.03 -12.38 0.13
C VAL A 18 1.87 -11.40 0.23
N THR A 19 1.55 -11.05 1.48
CA THR A 19 0.50 -10.10 1.82
C THR A 19 1.09 -8.87 2.49
N TYR A 20 0.74 -7.70 1.97
CA TYR A 20 1.21 -6.40 2.44
C TYR A 20 0.19 -5.71 3.33
N ARG A 21 0.66 -4.78 4.16
CA ARG A 21 -0.15 -3.89 5.01
C ARG A 21 0.08 -2.47 4.51
N LEU A 22 -0.82 -1.99 3.66
CA LEU A 22 -0.64 -0.71 2.99
C LEU A 22 -1.29 0.42 3.78
N VAL A 23 -0.61 1.56 3.80
CA VAL A 23 -1.08 2.83 4.33
C VAL A 23 -0.37 3.96 3.58
N ASP A 24 -1.08 5.05 3.33
CA ASP A 24 -0.51 6.22 2.69
C ASP A 24 0.45 6.95 3.64
N VAL A 25 1.58 7.46 3.12
CA VAL A 25 2.57 8.15 3.95
C VAL A 25 2.02 9.45 4.54
N ARG A 26 1.08 10.12 3.87
CA ARG A 26 0.41 11.33 4.36
C ARG A 26 -0.48 11.00 5.55
N ASP A 27 -1.17 9.86 5.51
CA ASP A 27 -1.99 9.38 6.64
C ASP A 27 -1.10 9.10 7.86
N VAL A 28 0.08 8.50 7.64
CA VAL A 28 1.05 8.26 8.72
C VAL A 28 1.51 9.58 9.33
N ALA A 29 1.91 10.56 8.53
CA ALA A 29 2.32 11.87 9.03
C ALA A 29 1.19 12.56 9.82
N ASN A 30 -0.02 12.58 9.26
CA ASN A 30 -1.19 13.18 9.92
C ASN A 30 -1.55 12.47 11.22
N ALA A 31 -1.47 11.14 11.27
CA ALA A 31 -1.73 10.37 12.48
C ALA A 31 -0.76 10.73 13.62
N HIS A 32 0.51 10.98 13.31
CA HIS A 32 1.48 11.42 14.31
C HIS A 32 1.13 12.80 14.88
N ILE A 33 0.75 13.75 14.02
CA ILE A 33 0.32 15.09 14.45
C ILE A 33 -0.94 14.98 15.33
N LEU A 34 -1.97 14.28 14.86
CA LEU A 34 -3.22 14.10 15.59
C LEU A 34 -3.03 13.40 16.94
N ALA A 35 -2.16 12.39 17.00
CA ALA A 35 -1.86 11.69 18.25
C ALA A 35 -1.08 12.57 19.24
N PHE A 36 -0.23 13.47 18.75
CA PHE A 36 0.50 14.41 19.60
C PHE A 36 -0.40 15.53 20.14
N GLU A 37 -1.24 16.10 19.27
CA GLU A 37 -2.06 17.27 19.61
C GLU A 37 -3.29 16.93 20.45
N LYS A 38 -3.84 15.71 20.32
CA LYS A 38 -5.06 15.30 21.03
C LYS A 38 -4.73 14.90 22.47
N PRO A 39 -5.14 15.65 23.51
CA PRO A 39 -4.73 15.37 24.89
C PRO A 39 -5.23 14.02 25.43
N SER A 40 -6.32 13.49 24.86
CA SER A 40 -6.88 12.19 25.22
C SER A 40 -6.19 11.01 24.50
N ALA A 41 -5.27 11.26 23.57
CA ALA A 41 -4.55 10.22 22.87
C ALA A 41 -3.57 9.51 23.82
N SER A 42 -3.51 8.19 23.74
CA SER A 42 -2.67 7.37 24.60
C SER A 42 -2.49 5.98 24.01
N GLY A 43 -1.46 5.24 24.40
CA GLY A 43 -1.24 3.87 23.94
C GLY A 43 -0.85 3.77 22.46
N ARG A 44 -1.33 2.72 21.78
CA ARG A 44 -0.91 2.38 20.41
C ARG A 44 -2.03 2.61 19.40
N TYR A 45 -1.65 2.92 18.16
CA TYR A 45 -2.53 3.18 17.03
C TYR A 45 -2.03 2.40 15.81
N CYS A 46 -2.84 1.47 15.31
CA CYS A 46 -2.50 0.74 14.08
C CYS A 46 -2.84 1.61 12.87
N LEU A 47 -1.88 1.76 11.96
CA LEU A 47 -2.03 2.53 10.73
C LEU A 47 -1.90 1.58 9.53
N VAL A 48 -3.03 1.01 9.12
CA VAL A 48 -3.15 0.12 7.96
C VAL A 48 -4.50 0.41 7.31
N GLU A 49 -4.48 0.89 6.06
CA GLU A 49 -5.71 1.04 5.26
C GLU A 49 -6.19 -0.35 4.81
N ARG A 50 -5.32 -1.14 4.19
CA ARG A 50 -5.69 -2.46 3.68
C ARG A 50 -4.57 -3.46 3.86
N VAL A 51 -4.95 -4.68 4.22
CA VAL A 51 -4.09 -5.85 4.12
C VAL A 51 -4.41 -6.55 2.80
N ILE A 52 -3.45 -6.64 1.90
CA ILE A 52 -3.70 -7.03 0.51
C ILE A 52 -2.60 -7.95 -0.03
N HIS A 53 -2.99 -9.02 -0.72
CA HIS A 53 -2.05 -9.93 -1.36
C HIS A 53 -1.40 -9.26 -2.59
N CYS A 54 -0.15 -9.63 -2.90
CA CYS A 54 0.60 -9.07 -4.02
C CYS A 54 -0.15 -9.17 -5.37
N SER A 55 -0.86 -10.27 -5.61
CA SER A 55 -1.65 -10.45 -6.85
C SER A 55 -2.71 -9.36 -7.06
N GLU A 56 -3.37 -8.92 -5.99
CA GLU A 56 -4.39 -7.86 -6.06
C GLU A 56 -3.73 -6.50 -6.27
N VAL A 57 -2.53 -6.27 -5.72
CA VAL A 57 -1.75 -5.07 -6.03
C VAL A 57 -1.37 -5.04 -7.52
N MET A 58 -0.89 -6.17 -8.07
CA MET A 58 -0.57 -6.28 -9.50
C MET A 58 -1.79 -6.02 -10.38
N LYS A 59 -2.95 -6.53 -9.98
CA LYS A 59 -4.22 -6.29 -10.68
C LYS A 59 -4.58 -4.81 -10.69
N MET A 60 -4.58 -4.14 -9.54
CA MET A 60 -4.87 -2.70 -9.46
C MET A 60 -3.86 -1.86 -10.26
N LEU A 61 -2.58 -2.21 -10.22
CA LEU A 61 -1.56 -1.52 -10.99
C LEU A 61 -1.77 -1.66 -12.51
N ARG A 62 -2.18 -2.84 -13.00
CA ARG A 62 -2.56 -3.04 -14.41
C ARG A 62 -3.79 -2.21 -14.81
N GLU A 63 -4.78 -2.12 -13.92
CA GLU A 63 -5.99 -1.33 -14.18
C GLU A 63 -5.68 0.18 -14.23
N LEU A 64 -4.81 0.66 -13.35
CA LEU A 64 -4.41 2.07 -13.29
C LEU A 64 -3.40 2.47 -14.37
N PHE A 65 -2.50 1.55 -14.74
CA PHE A 65 -1.39 1.79 -15.66
C PHE A 65 -1.18 0.57 -16.58
N PRO A 66 -2.00 0.41 -17.62
CA PRO A 66 -1.96 -0.76 -18.50
C PRO A 66 -0.64 -0.90 -19.27
N ASP A 67 0.11 0.19 -19.44
CA ASP A 67 1.41 0.19 -20.12
C ASP A 67 2.57 -0.28 -19.23
N LEU A 68 2.36 -0.48 -17.92
CA LEU A 68 3.40 -1.04 -17.04
C LEU A 68 3.57 -2.53 -17.33
N ASN A 69 4.81 -2.93 -17.66
CA ASN A 69 5.17 -4.33 -17.78
C ASN A 69 5.22 -4.98 -16.38
N LEU A 70 4.16 -5.68 -16.00
CA LEU A 70 3.99 -6.31 -14.69
C LEU A 70 3.88 -7.83 -14.80
N PRO A 71 4.46 -8.61 -13.87
CA PRO A 71 4.35 -10.06 -13.88
C PRO A 71 2.90 -10.54 -13.73
N GLU A 72 2.59 -11.62 -14.43
CA GLU A 72 1.28 -12.28 -14.37
C GLU A 72 1.27 -13.49 -13.43
N LYS A 73 2.44 -14.07 -13.15
CA LYS A 73 2.57 -15.32 -12.39
C LYS A 73 3.09 -15.09 -10.98
N CYS A 74 2.56 -15.88 -10.05
CA CYS A 74 3.10 -15.99 -8.71
C CYS A 74 4.44 -16.76 -8.74
N ALA A 75 5.34 -16.44 -7.81
CA ALA A 75 6.67 -17.07 -7.71
C ALA A 75 6.61 -18.53 -7.22
N ASP A 76 5.50 -18.95 -6.62
CA ASP A 76 5.23 -20.35 -6.27
C ASP A 76 3.76 -20.73 -6.50
N ASP A 77 3.51 -22.04 -6.55
CA ASP A 77 2.18 -22.64 -6.74
C ASP A 77 1.46 -22.92 -5.40
N LYS A 78 1.93 -22.34 -4.30
CA LYS A 78 1.29 -22.55 -2.99
C LYS A 78 -0.02 -21.76 -2.93
N PRO A 79 -0.96 -22.15 -2.05
CA PRO A 79 -2.11 -21.30 -1.75
C PRO A 79 -1.65 -19.90 -1.37
N TYR A 80 -2.39 -18.88 -1.83
CA TYR A 80 -2.05 -17.49 -1.52
C TYR A 80 -2.05 -17.24 -0.01
N VAL A 81 -1.06 -16.49 0.46
CA VAL A 81 -1.01 -16.04 1.85
C VAL A 81 -2.30 -15.29 2.17
N SER A 82 -2.99 -15.73 3.22
CA SER A 82 -4.29 -15.18 3.58
C SER A 82 -4.21 -13.71 3.96
N THR A 83 -5.23 -12.95 3.57
CA THR A 83 -5.46 -11.60 4.07
C THR A 83 -6.23 -11.63 5.38
N TYR A 84 -6.16 -10.55 6.15
CA TYR A 84 -6.90 -10.40 7.40
C TYR A 84 -7.20 -8.92 7.63
N LYS A 85 -8.07 -8.59 8.59
CA LYS A 85 -8.43 -7.21 8.89
C LYS A 85 -7.57 -6.67 10.04
N VAL A 86 -7.17 -5.40 9.94
CA VAL A 86 -6.56 -4.64 11.02
C VAL A 86 -7.57 -3.58 11.46
N SER A 87 -7.83 -3.47 12.76
CA SER A 87 -8.75 -2.46 13.27
C SER A 87 -8.22 -1.05 12.99
N LYS A 88 -9.08 -0.20 12.44
CA LYS A 88 -8.83 1.22 12.17
C LYS A 88 -9.41 2.14 13.24
N GLU A 89 -10.27 1.61 14.11
CA GLU A 89 -11.09 2.37 15.06
C GLU A 89 -10.28 3.35 15.91
N ARG A 90 -9.11 2.91 16.38
CA ARG A 90 -8.21 3.73 17.19
C ARG A 90 -7.66 4.92 16.39
N ALA A 91 -7.21 4.70 15.16
CA ALA A 91 -6.72 5.78 14.31
C ALA A 91 -7.87 6.74 13.92
N GLU A 92 -9.03 6.20 13.57
CA GLU A 92 -10.24 6.99 13.25
C GLU A 92 -10.72 7.82 14.46
N SER A 93 -10.57 7.30 15.68
CA SER A 93 -10.87 8.06 16.92
C SER A 93 -9.97 9.29 17.13
N LEU A 94 -8.82 9.37 16.45
CA LEU A 94 -8.00 10.58 16.42
C LEU A 94 -8.56 11.64 15.46
N GLY A 95 -9.51 11.27 14.59
CA GLY A 95 -10.00 12.07 13.46
C GLY A 95 -9.29 11.76 12.15
N LEU A 96 -8.49 10.68 12.08
CA LEU A 96 -7.81 10.28 10.85
C LEU A 96 -8.80 9.66 9.86
N ASN A 97 -8.74 10.11 8.61
CA ASN A 97 -9.40 9.47 7.47
C ASN A 97 -8.33 8.82 6.60
N PHE A 98 -8.44 7.51 6.35
CA PHE A 98 -7.47 6.81 5.53
C PHE A 98 -7.67 7.10 4.04
N THR A 99 -6.57 7.39 3.36
CA THR A 99 -6.50 7.51 1.90
C THR A 99 -6.63 6.12 1.27
N PRO A 100 -7.57 5.90 0.32
CA PRO A 100 -7.72 4.61 -0.34
C PRO A 100 -6.40 4.13 -0.99
N VAL A 101 -6.11 2.83 -0.90
CA VAL A 101 -4.89 2.23 -1.46
C VAL A 101 -4.73 2.53 -2.96
N GLU A 102 -5.81 2.60 -3.72
CA GLU A 102 -5.82 2.90 -5.15
C GLU A 102 -5.23 4.30 -5.43
N VAL A 103 -5.59 5.29 -4.61
CA VAL A 103 -5.05 6.65 -4.68
C VAL A 103 -3.57 6.64 -4.32
N SER A 104 -3.20 5.95 -3.23
CA SER A 104 -1.80 5.87 -2.79
C SER A 104 -0.90 5.19 -3.83
N LEU A 105 -1.37 4.12 -4.48
CA LEU A 105 -0.65 3.42 -5.55
C LEU A 105 -0.47 4.31 -6.78
N LYS A 106 -1.54 5.00 -7.19
CA LYS A 106 -1.49 5.95 -8.31
C LYS A 106 -0.44 7.03 -8.07
N ASP A 107 -0.54 7.73 -6.94
CA ASP A 107 0.37 8.81 -6.57
C ASP A 107 1.82 8.31 -6.45
N THR A 108 2.03 7.06 -6.00
CA THR A 108 3.36 6.43 -5.92
C THR A 108 3.96 6.23 -7.32
N VAL A 109 3.20 5.67 -8.27
CA VAL A 109 3.67 5.46 -9.64
C VAL A 109 3.97 6.78 -10.33
N GLU A 110 3.07 7.77 -10.19
CA GLU A 110 3.25 9.11 -10.75
C GLU A 110 4.51 9.77 -10.18
N SER A 111 4.72 9.75 -8.85
CA SER A 111 5.92 10.30 -8.23
C SER A 111 7.21 9.62 -8.69
N LEU A 112 7.18 8.30 -8.93
CA LEU A 112 8.34 7.56 -9.44
C LEU A 112 8.63 7.89 -10.91
N LYS A 113 7.60 8.10 -11.75
CA LYS A 113 7.76 8.58 -13.12
C LYS A 113 8.37 9.99 -13.15
N GLU A 114 7.83 10.91 -12.35
CA GLU A 114 8.34 12.28 -12.21
C GLU A 114 9.81 12.33 -11.78
N LYS A 115 10.22 11.38 -10.92
CA LYS A 115 11.59 11.26 -10.42
C LYS A 115 12.50 10.38 -11.30
N ASN A 116 12.05 9.98 -12.49
CA ASN A 116 12.79 9.17 -13.46
C ASN A 116 13.25 7.80 -12.94
N PHE A 117 12.46 7.18 -12.06
CA PHE A 117 12.68 5.79 -11.62
C PHE A 117 12.02 4.75 -12.52
N PHE A 118 11.10 5.18 -13.38
CA PHE A 118 10.54 4.37 -14.47
C PHE A 118 10.97 4.96 -15.81
N CYS A 119 11.44 4.11 -16.73
CA CYS A 119 11.55 4.50 -18.13
C CYS A 119 10.15 4.54 -18.73
N ALA A 120 9.78 5.68 -19.32
CA ALA A 120 8.62 5.80 -20.19
C ALA A 120 8.87 5.07 -21.51
#